data_AF-A0A9E5UXE8-F1
#
_entry.id   AF-A0A9E5UXE8-F1
#
_cell.length_a   1.000
_cell.length_b   1.000
_cell.length_c   1.000
_cell.angle_alpha   90.00
_cell.angle_beta   90.00
_cell.angle_gamma   90.00
#
_symmetry.space_group_name_H-M   'P 1'
#
loop_
_entity.id
_entity.type
_entity.pdbx_description
1 polymer ?
#
loop_
_entity_poly.entity_id
_entity_poly.type
_entity_poly.pdbx_seq_one_letter_code
_entity_poly.pdbx_strand_id
1 'polypeptide(L)'
;MGFRVIVGLTGHFGLDQTLALKRAALHVMRRNPVTILPATEYDMTTDAGYLGDHAGIGETSLLWAIRPELVKLAAVPPEAALDGVLGQDPRGQASPEHGQHLLALIAERTAEVARRLLTQTSALERQDYVEALASGVRVLQVTAAERAAKPKAAVPSLNTPSYLAYCQAIYRGDYRAARAAAERKLLNLAD
;
A
#
# COMPACT_ATOMS: atom_id res chain seq x y z
N MET A 1 -26.97 -6.91 7.55
CA MET A 1 -25.91 -7.65 6.82
C MET A 1 -24.89 -8.35 7.74
N GLY A 2 -24.61 -7.92 8.97
CA GLY A 2 -23.82 -8.74 9.93
C GLY A 2 -22.32 -8.92 9.61
N PHE A 3 -21.78 -8.23 8.60
CA PHE A 3 -20.35 -8.25 8.28
C PHE A 3 -19.50 -7.74 9.46
N ARG A 4 -18.44 -8.50 9.80
CA ARG A 4 -17.51 -8.16 10.88
C ARG A 4 -16.19 -7.57 10.36
N VAL A 5 -15.71 -8.07 9.22
CA VAL A 5 -14.50 -7.60 8.54
C VAL A 5 -14.79 -7.34 7.07
N ILE A 6 -14.26 -6.24 6.54
CA ILE A 6 -14.28 -5.90 5.12
C ILE A 6 -12.84 -5.66 4.67
N VAL A 7 -12.43 -6.23 3.55
CA VAL A 7 -11.15 -5.90 2.91
C VAL A 7 -11.43 -5.01 1.71
N GLY A 8 -10.94 -3.78 1.75
CA GLY A 8 -10.93 -2.87 0.61
C GLY A 8 -9.54 -2.87 0.01
N LEU A 9 -9.39 -3.45 -1.19
CA LEU A 9 -8.12 -3.50 -1.91
C LEU A 9 -8.18 -2.58 -3.13
N THR A 10 -7.20 -1.69 -3.28
CA THR A 10 -7.03 -0.88 -4.49
C THR A 10 -5.78 -1.28 -5.26
N GLY A 11 -5.95 -1.55 -6.56
CA GLY A 11 -4.85 -1.76 -7.51
C GLY A 11 -4.34 -0.46 -8.15
N HIS A 12 -5.02 0.68 -7.93
CA HIS A 12 -4.50 1.99 -8.29
C HIS A 12 -4.18 2.75 -7.00
N PHE A 13 -2.89 2.89 -6.73
CA PHE A 13 -2.35 3.32 -5.43
C PHE A 13 -1.67 4.70 -5.48
N GLY A 14 -2.08 5.52 -6.44
CA GLY A 14 -1.84 6.97 -6.38
C GLY A 14 -2.27 7.53 -5.02
N LEU A 15 -1.55 8.55 -4.55
CA LEU A 15 -1.72 9.10 -3.20
C LEU A 15 -3.19 9.44 -2.88
N ASP A 16 -3.91 10.02 -3.83
CA ASP A 16 -5.30 10.44 -3.64
C ASP A 16 -6.25 9.27 -3.46
N GLN A 17 -6.13 8.21 -4.25
CA GLN A 17 -7.00 7.04 -4.13
C GLN A 17 -6.69 6.24 -2.86
N THR A 18 -5.40 6.07 -2.55
CA THR A 18 -4.96 5.44 -1.31
C THR A 18 -5.49 6.21 -0.09
N LEU A 19 -5.41 7.54 -0.13
CA LEU A 19 -5.94 8.40 0.92
C LEU A 19 -7.48 8.31 1.01
N ALA A 20 -8.18 8.35 -0.12
CA ALA A 20 -9.64 8.29 -0.17
C ALA A 20 -10.16 6.98 0.43
N LEU A 21 -9.59 5.84 0.04
CA LEU A 21 -9.96 4.51 0.55
C LEU A 21 -9.75 4.42 2.06
N LYS A 22 -8.56 4.80 2.55
CA LYS A 22 -8.23 4.72 3.98
C LYS A 22 -9.08 5.69 4.82
N ARG A 23 -9.39 6.90 4.31
CA ARG A 23 -10.31 7.85 4.97
C ARG A 23 -11.74 7.31 5.05
N ALA A 24 -12.25 6.73 3.98
CA ALA A 24 -13.59 6.15 3.95
C ALA A 24 -13.72 5.01 4.97
N ALA A 25 -12.72 4.12 5.01
CA ALA A 25 -12.66 3.05 5.99
C ALA A 25 -12.69 3.56 7.44
N LEU A 26 -11.85 4.56 7.78
CA LEU A 26 -11.86 5.19 9.10
C LEU A 26 -13.21 5.83 9.45
N HIS A 27 -13.82 6.53 8.50
CA HIS A 27 -15.10 7.18 8.71
C HIS A 27 -16.17 6.17 9.14
N VAL A 28 -16.21 5.00 8.49
CA VAL A 28 -17.14 3.92 8.79
C VAL A 28 -16.80 3.25 10.12
N MET A 29 -15.54 2.86 10.35
CA MET A 29 -15.11 2.15 11.56
C MET A 29 -15.29 2.94 12.86
N ARG A 30 -15.30 4.27 12.79
CA ARG A 30 -15.57 5.14 13.95
C ARG A 30 -17.04 5.15 14.39
N ARG A 31 -17.95 4.73 13.51
CA ARG A 31 -19.41 4.77 13.74
C ARG A 31 -20.04 3.39 13.80
N ASN A 32 -19.28 2.36 13.45
CA ASN A 32 -19.76 0.99 13.28
C ASN A 32 -18.75 0.01 13.85
N PRO A 33 -19.20 -1.15 14.38
CA PRO A 33 -18.32 -2.17 14.93
C PRO A 33 -17.54 -2.95 13.87
N VAL A 34 -17.90 -2.83 12.59
CA VAL A 34 -17.16 -3.47 11.49
C VAL A 34 -15.70 -2.99 11.49
N THR A 35 -14.78 -3.90 11.20
CA THR A 35 -13.37 -3.58 10.97
C THR A 35 -13.09 -3.64 9.48
N ILE A 36 -12.42 -2.63 8.94
CA ILE A 36 -12.13 -2.52 7.51
C ILE A 36 -10.62 -2.48 7.36
N LEU A 37 -10.07 -3.35 6.50
CA LEU A 37 -8.69 -3.31 6.04
C LEU A 37 -8.62 -2.57 4.69
N PRO A 38 -8.31 -1.26 4.67
CA PRO A 38 -8.04 -0.52 3.43
C PRO A 38 -6.58 -0.67 3.02
N ALA A 39 -6.31 -1.58 2.10
CA ALA A 39 -4.97 -1.92 1.63
C ALA A 39 -4.74 -1.45 0.18
N THR A 40 -3.52 -1.00 -0.10
CA THR A 40 -2.94 -1.08 -1.45
C THR A 40 -2.27 -2.44 -1.62
N GLU A 41 -2.00 -2.85 -2.85
CA GLU A 41 -1.33 -4.12 -3.12
C GLU A 41 0.04 -4.26 -2.42
N TYR A 42 0.81 -3.18 -2.30
CA TYR A 42 2.14 -3.22 -1.71
C TYR A 42 2.16 -3.10 -0.18
N ASP A 43 1.06 -2.69 0.46
CA ASP A 43 1.03 -2.42 1.91
C ASP A 43 1.50 -3.64 2.72
N MET A 44 1.25 -4.85 2.22
CA MET A 44 1.61 -6.12 2.87
C MET A 44 2.91 -6.73 2.36
N THR A 45 3.61 -6.14 1.39
CA THR A 45 4.78 -6.74 0.72
C THR A 45 6.07 -5.95 0.91
N THR A 46 6.04 -4.88 1.69
CA THR A 46 7.17 -3.93 1.79
C THR A 46 8.50 -4.56 2.24
N ASP A 47 8.48 -5.58 3.10
CA ASP A 47 9.66 -6.36 3.51
C ASP A 47 10.17 -7.33 2.44
N ALA A 48 9.34 -7.69 1.45
CA ALA A 48 9.72 -8.53 0.33
C ALA A 48 10.26 -7.73 -0.87
N GLY A 49 10.49 -6.42 -0.70
CA GLY A 49 11.08 -5.54 -1.71
C GLY A 49 10.09 -4.96 -2.72
N TYR A 50 8.82 -5.37 -2.70
CA TYR A 50 7.79 -4.76 -3.54
C TYR A 50 7.13 -3.57 -2.82
N LEU A 51 7.39 -2.37 -3.33
CA LEU A 51 6.95 -1.08 -2.76
C LEU A 51 5.90 -0.37 -3.64
N GLY A 52 5.40 -1.04 -4.68
CA GLY A 52 4.58 -0.45 -5.74
C GLY A 52 5.42 0.27 -6.80
N ASP A 53 5.02 0.17 -8.06
CA ASP A 53 5.59 0.87 -9.22
C ASP A 53 4.50 1.19 -10.24
N HIS A 54 4.73 2.05 -11.22
CA HIS A 54 3.74 2.31 -12.28
C HIS A 54 4.28 1.79 -13.62
N ALA A 55 3.63 0.76 -14.16
CA ALA A 55 4.07 0.00 -15.32
C ALA A 55 5.54 -0.48 -15.21
N GLY A 56 6.05 -0.61 -13.98
CA GLY A 56 7.40 -1.08 -13.69
C GLY A 56 7.49 -2.59 -13.67
N ILE A 57 8.56 -3.11 -13.07
CA ILE A 57 8.80 -4.56 -12.92
C ILE A 57 7.61 -5.26 -12.26
N GLY A 58 7.10 -4.74 -11.15
CA GLY A 58 6.06 -5.36 -10.33
C GLY A 58 4.71 -5.41 -11.04
N GLU A 59 4.13 -4.26 -11.39
CA GLU A 59 2.85 -4.20 -12.11
C GLU A 59 2.89 -4.98 -13.44
N THR A 60 4.00 -4.88 -14.19
CA THR A 60 4.16 -5.66 -15.44
C THR A 60 4.19 -7.15 -15.16
N SER A 61 4.96 -7.60 -14.16
CA SER A 61 5.04 -9.01 -13.79
C SER A 61 3.69 -9.56 -13.32
N LEU A 62 2.97 -8.81 -12.47
CA LEU A 62 1.62 -9.14 -12.00
C LEU A 62 0.65 -9.34 -13.18
N LEU A 63 0.63 -8.41 -14.13
CA LEU A 63 -0.20 -8.54 -15.33
C LEU A 63 0.25 -9.72 -16.19
N TRP A 64 1.56 -9.93 -16.36
CA TRP A 64 2.11 -11.02 -17.16
C TRP A 64 1.71 -12.39 -16.61
N ALA A 65 1.70 -12.55 -15.29
CA ALA A 65 1.30 -13.79 -14.64
C ALA A 65 -0.17 -14.16 -14.89
N ILE A 66 -1.07 -13.18 -15.05
CA ILE A 66 -2.52 -13.41 -15.17
C ILE A 66 -2.99 -13.36 -16.64
N ARG A 67 -2.48 -12.38 -17.39
CA ARG A 67 -2.89 -12.01 -18.76
C ARG A 67 -1.66 -11.78 -19.63
N PRO A 68 -0.84 -12.83 -19.88
CA PRO A 68 0.43 -12.70 -20.61
C PRO A 68 0.26 -12.06 -21.99
N GLU A 69 -0.88 -12.26 -22.64
CA GLU A 69 -1.18 -11.71 -23.95
C GLU A 69 -1.33 -10.19 -23.96
N LEU A 70 -1.51 -9.55 -22.80
CA LEU A 70 -1.61 -8.09 -22.66
C LEU A 70 -0.26 -7.42 -22.42
N VAL A 71 0.80 -8.18 -22.13
CA VAL A 71 2.14 -7.64 -21.91
C VAL A 71 2.92 -7.65 -23.23
N LYS A 72 3.26 -6.45 -23.73
CA LYS A 72 3.94 -6.25 -25.02
C LYS A 72 5.28 -5.54 -24.85
N LEU A 73 6.23 -6.15 -24.14
CA LEU A 73 7.54 -5.53 -23.86
C LEU A 73 8.36 -5.17 -25.12
N ALA A 74 8.12 -5.85 -26.24
CA ALA A 74 8.77 -5.56 -27.52
C ALA A 74 8.06 -4.49 -28.36
N ALA A 75 6.96 -3.89 -27.88
CA ALA A 75 6.23 -2.86 -28.62
C ALA A 75 6.97 -1.52 -28.70
N VAL A 76 7.92 -1.29 -27.78
CA VAL A 76 8.78 -0.10 -27.77
C VAL A 76 10.23 -0.54 -28.01
N PRO A 77 10.98 0.10 -28.93
CA PRO A 77 12.37 -0.25 -29.17
C PRO A 77 13.21 -0.20 -27.88
N PRO A 78 14.16 -1.13 -27.67
CA PRO A 78 14.97 -1.20 -26.44
C PRO A 78 15.66 0.12 -26.05
N GLU A 79 16.12 0.87 -27.04
CA GLU A 79 16.81 2.15 -26.91
C GLU A 79 15.86 3.35 -26.63
N ALA A 80 14.56 3.18 -26.86
CA ALA A 80 13.58 4.22 -26.59
C ALA A 80 13.20 4.22 -25.10
N ALA A 81 12.97 5.43 -24.58
CA ALA A 81 12.43 5.63 -23.25
C ALA A 81 10.99 5.10 -23.16
N LEU A 82 10.63 4.55 -22.00
CA LEU A 82 9.26 4.14 -21.73
C LEU A 82 8.52 5.29 -21.04
N ASP A 83 7.68 6.00 -21.81
CA ASP A 83 6.83 7.05 -21.27
C ASP A 83 5.80 6.47 -20.29
N GLY A 84 5.60 7.16 -19.17
CA GLY A 84 4.62 6.76 -18.15
C GLY A 84 5.09 5.69 -17.17
N VAL A 85 6.29 5.12 -17.33
CA VAL A 85 6.84 4.19 -16.33
C VAL A 85 7.38 4.96 -15.12
N LEU A 86 6.87 4.67 -13.92
CA LEU A 86 7.40 5.18 -12.65
C LEU A 86 7.95 4.01 -11.84
N GLY A 87 9.24 3.75 -11.97
CA GLY A 87 9.89 2.61 -11.35
C GLY A 87 11.09 2.19 -12.17
N GLN A 88 11.53 0.95 -11.97
CA GLN A 88 12.55 0.34 -12.82
C GLN A 88 11.93 -0.11 -14.14
N ASP A 89 12.70 -0.01 -15.22
CA ASP A 89 12.31 -0.49 -16.55
C ASP A 89 11.98 -1.99 -16.49
N PRO A 90 10.75 -2.41 -16.86
CA PRO A 90 10.34 -3.81 -16.79
C PRO A 90 11.06 -4.71 -17.83
N ARG A 91 11.64 -4.14 -18.89
CA ARG A 91 12.29 -4.93 -19.95
C ARG A 91 13.48 -5.71 -19.39
N GLY A 92 13.46 -7.03 -19.60
CA GLY A 92 14.52 -7.94 -19.12
C GLY A 92 14.53 -8.18 -17.60
N GLN A 93 13.60 -7.57 -16.84
CA GLN A 93 13.53 -7.69 -15.38
C GLN A 93 12.17 -8.22 -14.90
N ALA A 94 11.07 -7.82 -15.55
CA ALA A 94 9.75 -8.35 -15.27
C ALA A 94 9.61 -9.79 -15.80
N SER A 95 8.88 -10.63 -15.09
CA SER A 95 8.60 -12.01 -15.53
C SER A 95 7.27 -12.55 -15.00
N PRO A 96 6.68 -13.55 -15.68
CA PRO A 96 5.52 -14.26 -15.16
C PRO A 96 5.77 -14.90 -13.79
N GLU A 97 6.96 -15.45 -13.56
CA GLU A 97 7.33 -16.11 -12.30
C GLU A 97 7.40 -15.12 -11.14
N HIS A 98 7.96 -13.93 -11.37
CA HIS A 98 7.97 -12.87 -10.38
C HIS A 98 6.53 -12.41 -10.07
N GLY A 99 5.68 -12.31 -11.09
CA GLY A 99 4.27 -11.96 -10.93
C GLY A 99 3.50 -12.99 -10.11
N GLN A 100 3.70 -14.29 -10.38
CA GLN A 100 3.10 -15.37 -9.60
C GLN A 100 3.53 -15.31 -8.13
N HIS A 101 4.81 -15.03 -7.88
CA HIS A 101 5.32 -14.86 -6.53
C HIS A 101 4.64 -13.68 -5.81
N LEU A 102 4.56 -12.51 -6.46
CA LEU A 102 3.90 -11.34 -5.89
C LEU A 102 2.40 -11.59 -5.65
N LEU A 103 1.69 -12.23 -6.58
CA LEU A 103 0.27 -12.57 -6.42
C LEU A 103 0.02 -13.46 -5.21
N ALA A 104 0.81 -14.52 -5.06
CA ALA A 104 0.73 -15.41 -3.91
C ALA A 104 0.96 -14.63 -2.61
N LEU A 105 2.04 -13.84 -2.56
CA LEU A 105 2.40 -13.07 -1.38
C LEU A 105 1.33 -12.05 -0.97
N ILE A 106 0.80 -11.28 -1.93
CA ILE A 106 -0.27 -10.30 -1.69
C ILE A 106 -1.52 -10.99 -1.17
N ALA A 107 -1.95 -12.08 -1.83
CA ALA A 107 -3.15 -12.81 -1.47
C ALA A 107 -3.04 -13.44 -0.07
N GLU A 108 -1.93 -14.15 0.20
CA GLU A 108 -1.68 -14.84 1.46
C GLU A 108 -1.64 -13.86 2.64
N ARG A 109 -0.87 -12.78 2.51
CA ARG A 109 -0.70 -11.81 3.60
C ARG A 109 -1.96 -10.99 3.83
N THR A 110 -2.68 -10.62 2.77
CA THR A 110 -3.98 -9.94 2.92
C THR A 110 -4.99 -10.85 3.62
N ALA A 111 -5.05 -12.13 3.24
CA ALA A 111 -5.91 -13.12 3.88
C ALA A 111 -5.52 -13.34 5.36
N GLU A 112 -4.23 -13.36 5.66
CA GLU A 112 -3.72 -13.46 7.03
C GLU A 112 -4.22 -12.31 7.90
N VAL A 113 -4.04 -11.06 7.46
CA VAL A 113 -4.50 -9.88 8.20
C VAL A 113 -6.03 -9.89 8.34
N ALA A 114 -6.77 -10.19 7.27
CA ALA A 114 -8.23 -10.27 7.31
C ALA A 114 -8.72 -11.31 8.34
N ARG A 115 -8.08 -12.48 8.39
CA ARG A 115 -8.38 -13.54 9.36
C ARG A 115 -8.05 -13.10 10.78
N ARG A 116 -6.88 -12.48 11.02
CA ARG A 116 -6.51 -11.93 12.34
C ARG A 116 -7.56 -10.92 12.84
N LEU A 117 -7.94 -9.97 11.98
CA LEU A 117 -8.98 -8.97 12.29
C LEU A 117 -10.35 -9.60 12.61
N LEU A 118 -10.63 -10.78 12.04
CA LEU A 118 -11.91 -11.47 12.22
C LEU A 118 -11.95 -12.34 13.48
N THR A 119 -10.84 -12.99 13.85
CA THR A 119 -10.84 -14.06 14.86
C THR A 119 -9.94 -13.82 16.06
N GLN A 120 -8.99 -12.89 15.97
CA GLN A 120 -7.93 -12.72 16.97
C GLN A 120 -7.84 -11.30 17.54
N THR A 121 -8.54 -10.32 16.96
CA THR A 121 -8.48 -8.93 17.40
C THR A 121 -9.55 -8.63 18.46
N SER A 122 -9.11 -8.34 19.67
CA SER A 122 -9.95 -7.84 20.77
C SER A 122 -10.47 -6.42 20.50
N ALA A 123 -11.43 -5.96 21.30
CA ALA A 123 -11.95 -4.59 21.19
C ALA A 123 -10.85 -3.53 21.39
N LEU A 124 -9.91 -3.77 22.31
CA LEU A 124 -8.78 -2.87 22.57
C LEU A 124 -7.79 -2.86 21.39
N GLU A 125 -7.43 -4.02 20.85
CA GLU A 125 -6.55 -4.10 19.68
C GLU A 125 -7.21 -3.50 18.43
N ARG A 126 -8.54 -3.64 18.29
CA ARG A 126 -9.29 -2.95 17.23
C ARG A 126 -9.19 -1.43 17.40
N GLN A 127 -9.29 -0.92 18.63
CA GLN A 127 -9.10 0.51 18.88
C GLN A 127 -7.67 0.94 18.50
N ASP A 128 -6.65 0.19 18.91
CA ASP A 128 -5.25 0.47 18.55
C ASP A 128 -5.06 0.43 17.01
N TYR A 129 -5.71 -0.50 16.31
CA TYR A 129 -5.73 -0.56 14.83
C TYR A 129 -6.33 0.69 14.19
N VAL A 130 -7.49 1.15 14.68
CA VAL A 130 -8.17 2.34 14.16
C VAL A 130 -7.30 3.59 14.38
N GLU A 131 -6.65 3.71 15.53
CA GLU A 131 -5.72 4.82 15.81
C GLU A 131 -4.46 4.77 14.94
N ALA A 132 -3.88 3.58 14.74
CA ALA A 132 -2.75 3.40 13.84
C ALA A 132 -3.10 3.79 12.39
N LEU A 133 -4.26 3.36 11.90
CA LEU A 133 -4.76 3.74 10.58
C LEU A 133 -5.02 5.25 10.49
N ALA A 134 -5.53 5.88 11.55
CA ALA A 134 -5.73 7.33 11.60
C ALA A 134 -4.40 8.10 11.47
N SER A 135 -3.34 7.65 12.15
CA SER A 135 -2.00 8.25 11.99
C SER A 135 -1.44 8.04 10.58
N GLY A 136 -1.62 6.86 9.98
CA GLY A 136 -1.25 6.61 8.58
C GLY A 136 -2.02 7.50 7.59
N VAL A 137 -3.32 7.70 7.80
CA VAL A 137 -4.12 8.63 6.99
C VAL A 137 -3.60 10.06 7.13
N ARG A 138 -3.23 10.50 8.35
CA ARG A 138 -2.65 11.83 8.56
C ARG A 138 -1.33 12.00 7.79
N VAL A 139 -0.47 10.98 7.76
CA VAL A 139 0.76 10.98 6.94
C VAL A 139 0.42 11.26 5.47
N LEU A 140 -0.56 10.53 4.93
CA LEU A 140 -0.97 10.69 3.53
C LEU A 140 -1.57 12.07 3.26
N GLN A 141 -2.37 12.62 4.19
CA GLN A 141 -2.95 13.96 4.07
C GLN A 141 -1.89 15.05 4.05
N VAL A 142 -0.93 15.00 4.98
CA VAL A 142 0.18 15.97 5.04
C VAL A 142 1.03 15.85 3.78
N THR A 143 1.37 14.63 3.37
CA THR A 143 2.13 14.40 2.12
C THR A 143 1.39 14.97 0.89
N ALA A 144 0.07 14.82 0.83
CA ALA A 144 -0.73 15.34 -0.28
C ALA A 144 -0.75 16.88 -0.29
N ALA A 145 -0.93 17.50 0.88
CA ALA A 145 -0.88 18.96 1.03
C ALA A 145 0.49 19.51 0.62
N GLU A 146 1.57 18.87 1.04
CA GLU A 146 2.94 19.23 0.67
C GLU A 146 3.17 19.14 -0.84
N ARG A 147 2.70 18.07 -1.49
CA ARG A 147 2.81 17.90 -2.96
C ARG A 147 1.97 18.90 -3.75
N ALA A 148 0.89 19.41 -3.17
CA ALA A 148 0.09 20.47 -3.79
C ALA A 148 0.75 21.85 -3.64
N ALA A 149 1.53 22.07 -2.57
CA ALA A 149 2.13 23.36 -2.25
C ALA A 149 3.58 23.52 -2.75
N LYS A 150 4.33 22.42 -2.88
CA LYS A 150 5.77 22.42 -3.16
C LYS A 150 6.10 21.68 -4.46
N PRO A 151 7.21 22.02 -5.15
CA PRO A 151 7.70 21.23 -6.27
C PRO A 151 7.94 19.77 -5.88
N LYS A 152 7.70 18.82 -6.80
CA LYS A 152 7.83 17.37 -6.54
C LYS A 152 9.18 16.97 -5.91
N ALA A 153 10.27 17.63 -6.31
CA ALA A 153 11.62 17.36 -5.78
C ALA A 153 11.80 17.77 -4.31
N ALA A 154 10.98 18.68 -3.79
CA ALA A 154 11.05 19.17 -2.42
C ALA A 154 10.20 18.37 -1.43
N VAL A 155 9.38 17.42 -1.92
CA VAL A 155 8.54 16.58 -1.06
C VAL A 155 9.13 15.17 -1.01
N PRO A 156 9.50 14.68 0.18
CA PRO A 156 10.05 13.34 0.32
C PRO A 156 9.14 12.26 -0.27
N SER A 157 9.75 11.16 -0.71
CA SER A 157 9.00 9.96 -1.09
C SER A 157 8.09 9.51 0.07
N LEU A 158 6.98 8.87 -0.27
CA LEU A 158 6.15 8.22 0.74
C LEU A 158 6.93 7.05 1.38
N ASN A 159 7.71 6.33 0.58
CA ASN A 159 8.44 5.11 0.94
C ASN A 159 9.72 5.37 1.75
N THR A 160 9.64 6.19 2.80
CA THR A 160 10.76 6.35 3.76
C THR A 160 10.76 5.21 4.78
N PRO A 161 11.89 4.96 5.48
CA PRO A 161 11.98 3.90 6.48
C PRO A 161 10.86 3.93 7.53
N SER A 162 10.44 5.12 7.99
CA SER A 162 9.32 5.27 8.93
C SER A 162 7.97 4.83 8.35
N TYR A 163 7.70 5.07 7.07
CA TYR A 163 6.45 4.64 6.44
C TYR A 163 6.45 3.14 6.15
N LEU A 164 7.59 2.59 5.71
CA LEU A 164 7.74 1.14 5.53
C LEU A 164 7.59 0.39 6.86
N ALA A 165 8.16 0.93 7.95
CA ALA A 165 7.96 0.39 9.29
C ALA A 165 6.49 0.44 9.74
N TYR A 166 5.75 1.49 9.36
CA TYR A 166 4.30 1.56 9.57
C TYR A 166 3.57 0.42 8.85
N CYS A 167 3.81 0.23 7.55
CA CYS A 167 3.19 -0.85 6.76
C CYS A 167 3.49 -2.23 7.35
N GLN A 168 4.76 -2.51 7.69
CA GLN A 168 5.16 -3.78 8.30
C GLN A 168 4.51 -4.02 9.66
N ALA A 169 4.38 -2.98 10.50
CA ALA A 169 3.75 -3.10 11.80
C ALA A 169 2.23 -3.34 11.68
N ILE A 170 1.55 -2.71 10.71
CA ILE A 170 0.15 -3.03 10.36
C ILE A 170 0.02 -4.50 9.96
N TYR A 171 0.91 -4.98 9.07
CA TYR A 171 0.93 -6.38 8.64
C TYR A 171 1.12 -7.35 9.82
N ARG A 172 2.06 -7.08 10.73
CA ARG A 172 2.33 -7.91 11.92
C ARG A 172 1.25 -7.84 13.00
N GLY A 173 0.35 -6.87 12.94
CA GLY A 173 -0.67 -6.64 13.98
C GLY A 173 -0.15 -5.85 15.19
N ASP A 174 1.05 -5.27 15.10
CA ASP A 174 1.59 -4.38 16.12
C ASP A 174 1.12 -2.94 15.86
N TYR A 175 -0.13 -2.68 16.21
CA TYR A 175 -0.77 -1.41 15.90
C TYR A 175 -0.17 -0.22 16.66
N ARG A 176 0.42 -0.46 17.84
CA ARG A 176 1.11 0.58 18.61
C ARG A 176 2.44 0.95 17.94
N ALA A 177 3.22 -0.03 17.49
CA ALA A 177 4.43 0.25 16.71
C ALA A 177 4.10 0.92 15.38
N ALA A 178 3.00 0.52 14.72
CA ALA A 178 2.53 1.17 13.51
C ALA A 178 2.24 2.64 13.75
N ARG A 179 1.45 2.96 14.78
CA ARG A 179 1.16 4.35 15.16
C ARG A 179 2.45 5.15 15.40
N ALA A 180 3.38 4.62 16.19
CA ALA A 180 4.65 5.29 16.48
C ALA A 180 5.49 5.54 15.20
N ALA A 181 5.48 4.59 14.26
CA ALA A 181 6.17 4.75 12.97
C ALA A 181 5.54 5.82 12.09
N ALA A 182 4.21 5.90 12.05
CA ALA A 182 3.49 6.96 11.35
C ALA A 182 3.74 8.34 11.99
N GLU A 183 3.79 8.44 13.32
CA GLU A 183 4.13 9.67 14.03
C GLU A 183 5.56 10.13 13.72
N ARG A 184 6.54 9.21 13.67
CA ARG A 184 7.90 9.54 13.20
C ARG A 184 7.92 10.03 11.75
N LYS A 185 7.12 9.45 10.86
CA LYS A 185 6.99 9.92 9.47
C LYS A 185 6.45 11.36 9.42
N LEU A 186 5.50 11.70 10.28
CA LEU A 186 4.95 13.06 10.35
C LEU A 186 5.98 14.08 10.81
N LEU A 187 6.82 13.75 11.79
CA LEU A 187 7.91 14.64 12.24
C LEU A 187 8.86 14.94 11.08
N ASN A 188 9.27 13.92 10.33
CA ASN A 188 10.16 14.11 9.17
C ASN A 188 9.54 14.88 7.98
N LEU A 189 8.22 15.14 8.00
CA LEU A 189 7.55 15.98 7.00
C LEU A 189 7.40 17.44 7.46
N ALA A 190 7.64 17.72 8.74
CA ALA A 190 7.54 19.05 9.33
C ALA A 190 8.89 19.80 9.34
N ASP A 191 10.00 19.08 9.15
CA ASP A 191 11.36 19.61 8.93
C ASP A 191 11.59 19.96 7.45
#